data_AF-A0A6J4MEB1-F1
#
_entry.id   AF-A0A6J4MEB1-F1
#
_cell.length_a   1.000
_cell.length_b   1.000
_cell.length_c   1.000
_cell.angle_alpha   90.00
_cell.angle_beta   90.00
_cell.angle_gamma   90.00
#
_symmetry.space_group_name_H-M   'P 1'
#
loop_
_entity.id
_entity.type
_entity.pdbx_description
1 polymer ?
#
loop_
_entity_poly.entity_id
_entity_poly.type
_entity_poly.pdbx_seq_one_letter_code
_entity_poly.pdbx_strand_id
1 'polypeptide(L)'
;MFRHTSEDEYEQACEAGTRHLFALGHFEFRDGMDGEGELHHFVIDSSEREAPGIFEADQLAMYEFMARFLAGEYEKRQYHLERSPAQEALLDNLEIAAARARSGESEFFFDDLE
;
A
#
# COMPACT_ATOMS: atom_id res chain seq x y z
N MET A 1 -3.72 9.94 0.90
CA MET A 1 -2.64 10.19 1.87
C MET A 1 -2.18 8.83 2.39
N PHE A 2 -0.88 8.66 2.56
CA PHE A 2 -0.33 7.52 3.30
C PHE A 2 0.23 8.02 4.62
N ARG A 3 -0.05 7.26 5.69
CA ARG A 3 0.46 7.48 7.02
C ARG A 3 1.26 6.25 7.44
N HIS A 4 2.50 6.44 7.84
CA HIS A 4 3.25 5.33 8.44
C HIS A 4 2.59 4.94 9.77
N THR A 5 2.32 3.64 9.92
CA THR A 5 1.61 3.06 11.06
C THR A 5 2.55 2.10 11.76
N SER A 6 2.59 2.15 13.10
CA SER A 6 3.37 1.17 13.86
C SER A 6 2.70 -0.19 13.87
N GLU A 7 3.44 -1.25 14.22
CA GLU A 7 2.86 -2.59 14.36
C GLU A 7 1.74 -2.62 15.41
N ASP A 8 1.94 -1.97 16.57
CA ASP A 8 0.93 -1.87 17.63
C ASP A 8 -0.35 -1.16 17.17
N GLU A 9 -0.23 -0.10 16.37
CA GLU A 9 -1.38 0.63 15.80
C GLU A 9 -2.11 -0.22 14.75
N TYR A 10 -1.35 -0.94 13.92
CA TYR A 10 -1.92 -1.85 12.92
C TYR A 10 -2.68 -2.99 13.58
N GLU A 11 -2.13 -3.62 14.62
CA GLU A 11 -2.78 -4.70 15.35
C GLU A 11 -4.12 -4.27 15.96
N GLN A 12 -4.18 -3.06 16.54
CA GLN A 12 -5.41 -2.50 17.09
C GLN A 12 -6.44 -2.22 15.98
N ALA A 13 -6.03 -1.56 14.90
CA ALA A 13 -6.90 -1.25 13.76
C ALA A 13 -7.35 -2.50 12.97
N CYS A 14 -6.76 -3.66 13.26
CA CYS A 14 -7.05 -4.93 12.61
C CYS A 14 -7.57 -5.99 13.59
N GLU A 15 -7.97 -5.62 14.82
CA GLU A 15 -8.30 -6.59 15.86
C GLU A 15 -9.50 -7.49 15.50
N ALA A 16 -10.44 -7.00 14.69
CA ALA A 16 -11.57 -7.79 14.16
C ALA A 16 -11.22 -8.57 12.88
N GLY A 17 -9.99 -8.43 12.39
CA GLY A 17 -9.42 -9.21 11.30
C GLY A 17 -8.96 -8.36 10.12
N THR A 18 -8.32 -9.05 9.16
CA THR A 18 -7.83 -8.45 7.93
C THR A 18 -8.26 -9.24 6.70
N ARG A 19 -8.40 -8.53 5.57
CA ARG A 19 -8.67 -9.10 4.26
C ARG A 19 -7.61 -8.64 3.28
N HIS A 20 -6.90 -9.59 2.68
CA HIS A 20 -6.00 -9.29 1.56
C HIS A 20 -6.81 -8.91 0.31
N LEU A 21 -6.45 -7.79 -0.30
CA LEU A 21 -7.08 -7.29 -1.52
C LEU A 21 -6.29 -7.70 -2.77
N PHE A 22 -5.04 -7.25 -2.88
CA PHE A 22 -4.16 -7.54 -4.00
C PHE A 22 -2.69 -7.29 -3.62
N ALA A 23 -1.77 -7.76 -4.46
CA ALA A 23 -0.33 -7.55 -4.30
C ALA A 23 0.27 -6.95 -5.57
N LEU A 24 1.24 -6.07 -5.39
CA LEU A 24 2.03 -5.45 -6.46
C LEU A 24 3.51 -5.48 -6.08
N GLY A 25 4.29 -6.36 -6.71
CA GLY A 25 5.70 -6.53 -6.34
C GLY A 25 5.83 -7.07 -4.92
N HIS A 26 6.51 -6.32 -4.04
CA HIS A 26 6.66 -6.63 -2.61
C HIS A 26 5.66 -5.87 -1.72
N PHE A 27 4.72 -5.12 -2.30
CA PHE A 27 3.67 -4.44 -1.56
C PHE A 27 2.41 -5.29 -1.52
N GLU A 28 1.86 -5.48 -0.32
CA GLU A 28 0.57 -6.14 -0.09
C GLU A 28 -0.47 -5.13 0.36
N PHE A 29 -1.64 -5.13 -0.30
CA PHE A 29 -2.74 -4.24 0.02
C PHE A 29 -3.81 -5.00 0.79
N ARG A 30 -4.22 -4.48 1.94
CA ARG A 30 -5.14 -5.14 2.87
C ARG A 30 -6.15 -4.15 3.44
N ASP A 31 -7.34 -4.65 3.75
CA ASP A 31 -8.28 -3.93 4.60
C ASP A 31 -8.27 -4.56 6.00
N GLY A 32 -8.20 -3.74 7.05
CA GLY A 32 -8.35 -4.12 8.45
C GLY A 32 -9.69 -3.65 9.00
N MET A 33 -10.21 -4.37 9.99
CA MET A 33 -11.38 -3.94 10.74
C MET A 33 -11.05 -3.89 12.23
N ASP A 34 -11.43 -2.81 12.89
CA ASP A 34 -11.29 -2.69 14.34
C ASP A 34 -12.47 -3.35 15.08
N GLY A 35 -12.44 -3.36 16.41
CA GLY A 35 -13.50 -3.96 17.24
C GLY A 35 -14.81 -3.17 17.25
N GLU A 36 -14.81 -1.93 16.76
CA GLU A 36 -16.02 -1.13 16.56
C GLU A 36 -16.67 -1.38 15.17
N GLY A 37 -15.95 -2.06 14.28
CA GLY A 37 -16.36 -2.35 12.91
C GLY A 37 -15.95 -1.28 11.90
N GLU A 38 -15.06 -0.36 12.27
CA GLU A 38 -14.47 0.63 11.38
C GLU A 38 -13.47 -0.03 10.43
N LEU A 39 -13.45 0.44 9.18
CA LEU A 39 -12.64 -0.15 8.10
C LEU A 39 -11.41 0.72 7.84
N HIS A 40 -10.23 0.12 8.01
CA HIS A 40 -8.94 0.72 7.72
C HIS A 40 -8.31 0.09 6.48
N HIS A 41 -7.55 0.86 5.71
CA HIS A 41 -6.89 0.37 4.50
C HIS A 41 -5.39 0.47 4.68
N PHE A 42 -4.67 -0.62 4.38
CA PHE A 42 -3.25 -0.74 4.64
C PHE A 42 -2.47 -1.18 3.41
N VAL A 43 -1.25 -0.67 3.30
CA VAL A 43 -0.21 -1.16 2.39
C VAL A 43 0.94 -1.66 3.24
N ILE A 44 1.37 -2.89 2.99
CA ILE A 44 2.44 -3.56 3.72
C ILE A 44 3.61 -3.78 2.77
N ASP A 45 4.75 -3.15 3.05
CA ASP A 45 6.02 -3.41 2.38
C ASP A 45 6.65 -4.69 2.95
N SER A 46 6.56 -5.78 2.19
CA SER A 46 7.10 -7.09 2.57
C SER A 46 8.59 -7.25 2.23
N SER A 47 9.27 -6.21 1.73
CA SER A 47 10.68 -6.29 1.34
C SER A 47 11.62 -6.40 2.55
N GLU A 48 11.24 -5.78 3.66
CA GLU A 48 11.97 -5.85 4.93
C GLU A 48 11.41 -6.99 5.79
N ARG A 49 11.92 -8.21 5.56
CA ARG A 49 11.52 -9.42 6.31
C ARG A 49 11.74 -9.34 7.83
N GLU A 50 12.46 -8.33 8.32
CA GLU A 50 12.73 -8.11 9.75
C GLU A 50 11.88 -6.99 10.37
N ALA A 51 11.29 -6.10 9.55
CA ALA A 51 10.36 -5.06 9.98
C ALA A 51 9.56 -4.55 8.76
N PRO A 52 8.40 -5.15 8.43
CA PRO A 52 7.61 -4.68 7.30
C PRO A 52 7.13 -3.24 7.54
N GLY A 53 7.27 -2.38 6.54
CA GLY A 53 6.69 -1.04 6.59
C GLY A 53 5.18 -1.13 6.47
N ILE A 54 4.43 -0.59 7.42
CA ILE A 54 2.96 -0.57 7.39
C ILE A 54 2.50 0.86 7.15
N PHE A 55 1.65 1.04 6.15
CA PHE A 55 1.13 2.33 5.76
C PHE A 55 -0.38 2.28 5.76
N GLU A 56 -1.02 3.08 6.60
CA GLU A 56 -2.44 3.35 6.46
C GLU A 56 -2.66 4.26 5.24
N ALA A 57 -3.61 3.89 4.40
CA ALA A 57 -3.95 4.57 3.18
C ALA A 57 -5.38 5.11 3.27
N ASP A 58 -5.59 6.28 2.68
CA ASP A 58 -6.93 6.78 2.44
C ASP A 58 -7.74 5.81 1.56
N GLN A 59 -9.01 5.61 1.89
CA GLN A 59 -9.90 4.66 1.21
C GLN A 59 -10.12 5.02 -0.26
N LEU A 60 -10.33 6.30 -0.58
CA LEU A 60 -10.58 6.74 -1.95
C LEU A 60 -9.32 6.51 -2.80
N ALA A 61 -8.16 6.87 -2.24
CA ALA A 61 -6.88 6.61 -2.86
C ALA A 61 -6.69 5.10 -3.11
N MET A 62 -6.92 4.26 -2.10
CA MET A 62 -6.84 2.79 -2.20
C MET A 62 -7.71 2.23 -3.34
N TYR A 63 -8.98 2.61 -3.40
CA TYR A 63 -9.87 2.13 -4.46
C TYR A 63 -9.54 2.68 -5.83
N GLU A 64 -9.07 3.93 -5.92
CA GLU A 64 -8.57 4.47 -7.17
C GLU A 64 -7.37 3.66 -7.69
N PHE A 65 -6.42 3.30 -6.81
CA PHE A 65 -5.31 2.41 -7.17
C PHE A 65 -5.79 1.05 -7.64
N MET A 66 -6.71 0.43 -6.91
CA MET A 66 -7.31 -0.85 -7.31
C MET A 66 -7.99 -0.77 -8.67
N ALA A 67 -8.74 0.30 -8.94
CA ALA A 67 -9.45 0.49 -10.20
C ALA A 67 -8.47 0.60 -11.38
N ARG A 68 -7.43 1.44 -11.26
CA ARG A 68 -6.38 1.60 -12.27
C ARG A 68 -5.62 0.29 -12.50
N PHE A 69 -5.33 -0.46 -11.43
CA PHE A 69 -4.72 -1.79 -11.52
C PHE A 69 -5.59 -2.84 -12.20
N LEU A 70 -6.88 -2.92 -11.85
CA LEU A 70 -7.80 -3.88 -12.46
C LEU A 70 -8.13 -3.53 -13.92
N ALA A 71 -8.16 -2.24 -14.26
CA ALA A 71 -8.33 -1.73 -15.63
C ALA A 71 -7.15 -2.10 -16.55
N GLY A 72 -6.05 -2.62 -15.99
CA GLY A 72 -4.88 -3.00 -16.77
C GLY A 72 -4.09 -1.80 -17.28
N GLU A 73 -4.28 -0.62 -16.68
CA GLU A 73 -3.40 0.53 -16.89
C GLU A 73 -1.96 0.21 -16.44
N TYR A 74 -1.80 -0.78 -15.57
CA TYR A 74 -0.56 -1.46 -15.24
C TYR A 74 -0.62 -2.87 -15.87
N GLU A 75 -0.08 -3.05 -17.07
CA GLU A 75 -0.40 -4.23 -17.90
C GLU A 75 -0.13 -5.58 -17.22
N LYS A 76 -1.20 -6.37 -17.10
CA LYS A 76 -1.16 -7.81 -16.86
C LYS A 76 -0.50 -8.51 -18.04
N ARG A 77 0.67 -9.14 -17.87
CA ARG A 77 0.92 -10.47 -18.49
C ARG A 77 1.69 -11.41 -17.57
N GLN A 78 1.02 -12.54 -17.33
CA GLN A 78 1.57 -13.79 -16.86
C GLN A 78 2.95 -14.08 -17.48
N TYR A 79 3.94 -14.26 -16.61
CA TYR A 79 5.20 -14.96 -16.87
C TYR A 79 5.97 -14.55 -18.14
N HIS A 80 6.31 -13.26 -18.28
CA HIS A 80 7.63 -12.78 -18.72
C HIS A 80 7.72 -11.32 -18.29
N LEU A 81 8.62 -11.05 -17.34
CA LEU A 81 8.85 -9.74 -16.74
C LEU A 81 9.40 -8.76 -17.78
N GLU A 82 8.54 -8.04 -18.48
CA GLU A 82 8.84 -6.70 -18.96
C GLU A 82 7.81 -5.77 -18.30
N ARG A 83 8.28 -5.00 -17.32
CA ARG A 83 7.44 -4.09 -16.52
C ARG A 83 6.85 -3.03 -17.46
N SER A 84 5.56 -2.77 -17.37
CA SER A 84 4.97 -1.65 -18.13
C SER A 84 5.45 -0.31 -17.54
N PRO A 85 5.66 0.76 -18.34
CA PRO A 85 6.14 2.06 -17.83
C PRO A 85 5.26 2.67 -16.73
N ALA A 86 3.94 2.42 -16.78
CA ALA A 86 3.03 2.86 -15.73
C ALA A 86 3.24 2.10 -14.41
N GLN A 87 3.61 0.81 -14.49
CA GLN A 87 3.89 -0.01 -13.32
C GLN A 87 5.23 0.38 -12.66
N GLU A 88 6.21 0.83 -13.45
CA GLU A 88 7.45 1.42 -12.92
C GLU A 88 7.15 2.70 -12.16
N ALA A 89 6.43 3.66 -12.75
CA ALA A 89 6.07 4.90 -12.05
C ALA A 89 5.27 4.67 -10.75
N LEU A 90 4.39 3.67 -10.72
CA LEU A 90 3.63 3.32 -9.52
C LEU A 90 4.49 2.66 -8.44
N LEU A 91 5.35 1.70 -8.82
CA LEU A 91 6.28 1.08 -7.90
C LEU A 91 7.29 2.11 -7.37
N ASP A 92 7.78 3.00 -8.23
CA ASP A 92 8.67 4.09 -7.86
C ASP A 92 7.99 5.02 -6.84
N ASN A 93 6.72 5.37 -7.05
CA ASN A 93 5.96 6.17 -6.09
C ASN A 93 5.79 5.48 -4.73
N LEU A 94 5.52 4.16 -4.72
CA LEU A 94 5.43 3.38 -3.48
C LEU A 94 6.80 3.21 -2.81
N GLU A 95 7.88 3.04 -3.58
CA GLU A 95 9.24 2.96 -3.09
C GLU A 95 9.71 4.30 -2.50
N ILE A 96 9.35 5.42 -3.13
CA ILE A 96 9.61 6.78 -2.62
C ILE A 96 8.82 7.01 -1.33
N ALA A 97 7.53 6.68 -1.31
CA ALA A 97 6.67 6.73 -0.13
C ALA A 97 7.28 5.94 1.04
N ALA A 98 7.68 4.68 0.80
CA ALA A 98 8.31 3.84 1.80
C ALA A 98 9.65 4.41 2.27
N ALA A 99 10.46 4.96 1.35
CA ALA A 99 11.73 5.60 1.69
C ALA A 99 11.56 6.87 2.54
N ARG A 100 10.58 7.72 2.22
CA ARG A 100 10.25 8.93 2.99
C ARG A 100 9.76 8.57 4.39
N ALA A 101 8.87 7.59 4.50
CA ALA A 101 8.42 7.11 5.80
C ALA A 101 9.55 6.54 6.66
N ARG A 102 10.45 5.73 6.07
CA ARG A 102 11.68 5.25 6.76
C ARG A 102 12.58 6.38 7.23
N SER A 103 12.56 7.53 6.55
CA SER A 103 13.31 8.73 6.94
C SER A 103 12.65 9.55 8.07
N GLY A 104 11.47 9.15 8.53
CA GLY A 104 10.75 9.77 9.64
C GLY A 104 9.62 10.72 9.24
N GLU A 105 9.25 10.78 7.95
CA GLU A 105 8.07 11.53 7.51
C GLU A 105 6.79 10.73 7.82
N SER A 106 5.84 11.35 8.54
CA SER A 106 4.64 10.66 9.04
C SER A 106 3.43 10.75 8.11
N GLU A 107 3.37 11.74 7.22
CA GLU A 107 2.24 11.98 6.30
C GLU A 107 2.74 12.48 4.95
N PHE A 108 2.20 11.95 3.85
CA PHE A 108 2.49 12.42 2.49
C PHE A 108 1.31 12.19 1.54
N PHE A 109 1.15 13.08 0.56
CA PHE A 109 0.15 12.99 -0.50
C PHE A 109 0.77 12.41 -1.77
N PHE A 110 -0.03 11.69 -2.56
CA PHE A 110 0.40 11.17 -3.86
C PHE A 110 0.74 12.28 -4.85
N ASP A 111 0.04 13.40 -4.75
CA ASP A 111 0.23 14.57 -5.61
C ASP A 111 1.59 15.26 -5.37
N ASP A 112 2.29 14.93 -4.27
CA ASP A 112 3.64 15.44 -3.95
C ASP A 112 4.78 14.58 -4.52
N LEU A 113 4.44 13.57 -5.34
CA LEU A 113 5.37 12.61 -5.94
C LEU A 113 5.62 12.84 -7.44
N GLU A 114 5.10 13.92 -8.03
CA GLU A 114 5.37 14.34 -9.43
C GLU A 114 6.76 14.98 -9.64
#